data_AF-A0A952WWR6-F1
#
_entry.id   AF-A0A952WWR6-F1
#
_cell.length_a   1.000
_cell.length_b   1.000
_cell.length_c   1.000
_cell.angle_alpha   90.00
_cell.angle_beta   90.00
_cell.angle_gamma   90.00
#
_symmetry.space_group_name_H-M   'P 1'
#
loop_
_entity.id
_entity.type
_entity.pdbx_description
1 polymer ?
#
loop_
_entity_poly.entity_id
_entity_poly.type
_entity_poly.pdbx_seq_one_letter_code
_entity_poly.pdbx_strand_id
1 'polypeptide(L)'
;MDGSDPVYHFCYDDKWRVVGVWRGADTDPKELFIYHAAGVAGHGGSSYIDSVVLRDRDNTDKWHNAADGTLETRHYYAQNWRADVSAIFDNAGAVIEWQKYSAYGVPFLLTHGDHNKDGVVNSSDEDAFYEDYTVHGPRSKQRDPCHVKAEERRRPCHQPPSRLAPPRGFGQGNSGTR
;
A
#
# COMPACT_ATOMS: atom_id res chain seq x y z
N MET A 1 33.96 27.48 -6.06
CA MET A 1 34.82 26.29 -6.15
C MET A 1 36.19 26.69 -5.67
N ASP A 2 36.29 26.88 -4.36
CA ASP A 2 37.56 26.91 -3.63
C ASP A 2 37.85 25.54 -2.99
N GLY A 3 39.00 25.39 -2.36
CA GLY A 3 39.42 24.11 -1.74
C GLY A 3 38.58 23.70 -0.51
N SER A 4 37.67 24.55 -0.04
CA SER A 4 36.71 24.21 1.02
C SER A 4 35.38 23.69 0.48
N ASP A 5 35.08 23.93 -0.80
CA ASP A 5 33.85 23.44 -1.42
C ASP A 5 33.90 21.90 -1.57
N PRO A 6 32.97 21.16 -0.95
CA PRO A 6 32.93 19.70 -1.10
C PRO A 6 32.60 19.31 -2.55
N VAL A 7 33.37 18.38 -3.10
CA VAL A 7 33.08 17.71 -4.38
C VAL A 7 32.08 16.59 -4.13
N TYR A 8 31.16 16.34 -5.07
CA TYR A 8 30.22 15.23 -5.00
C TYR A 8 30.43 14.27 -6.16
N HIS A 9 30.42 12.97 -5.86
CA HIS A 9 30.59 11.89 -6.81
C HIS A 9 29.27 11.15 -6.98
N PHE A 10 28.85 10.98 -8.23
CA PHE A 10 27.62 10.27 -8.58
C PHE A 10 27.99 8.91 -9.17
N CYS A 11 27.40 7.84 -8.62
CA CYS A 11 27.47 6.51 -9.24
C CYS A 11 26.24 6.32 -10.13
N TYR A 12 26.44 5.78 -11.32
CA TYR A 12 25.39 5.55 -12.30
C TYR A 12 25.26 4.05 -12.60
N ASP A 13 24.04 3.61 -12.92
CA ASP A 13 23.81 2.29 -13.51
C ASP A 13 23.94 2.30 -15.05
N ASP A 14 23.80 1.13 -15.67
CA ASP A 14 23.87 0.95 -17.13
C ASP A 14 22.79 1.73 -17.91
N LYS A 15 21.77 2.24 -17.21
CA LYS A 15 20.68 3.04 -17.76
C LYS A 15 20.87 4.53 -17.48
N TRP A 16 22.07 4.95 -17.05
CA TRP A 16 22.43 6.34 -16.72
C TRP A 16 21.63 6.96 -15.57
N ARG A 17 21.18 6.13 -14.63
CA ARG A 17 20.43 6.58 -13.44
C ARG A 17 21.37 6.67 -12.25
N VAL A 18 21.23 7.71 -11.44
CA VAL A 18 22.06 7.91 -10.24
C VAL A 18 21.66 6.91 -9.17
N VAL A 19 22.51 5.93 -8.87
CA VAL A 19 22.24 4.93 -7.82
C VAL A 19 22.78 5.32 -6.45
N GLY A 20 23.71 6.27 -6.42
CA GLY A 20 24.20 6.81 -5.16
C GLY A 20 25.01 8.11 -5.30
N VAL A 21 25.14 8.81 -4.18
CA VAL A 21 25.85 10.08 -4.06
C VAL A 21 26.84 10.00 -2.91
N TRP A 22 28.10 10.32 -3.18
CA TRP A 22 29.17 10.41 -2.18
C TRP A 22 29.71 11.83 -2.12
N ARG A 23 30.14 12.24 -0.92
CA ARG A 23 30.77 13.54 -0.70
C ARG A 23 32.27 13.35 -0.54
N GLY A 24 33.05 14.04 -1.36
CA GLY A 24 34.51 14.11 -1.26
C GLY A 24 35.15 12.73 -1.21
N ALA A 25 35.86 12.45 -0.11
CA ALA A 25 36.54 11.18 0.12
C ALA A 25 35.76 10.23 1.06
N ASP A 26 34.48 10.51 1.33
CA ASP A 26 33.64 9.67 2.18
C ASP A 26 33.53 8.26 1.57
N THR A 27 33.69 7.23 2.40
CA THR A 27 33.52 5.83 2.00
C THR A 27 32.05 5.43 1.87
N ASP A 28 31.20 6.14 2.61
CA ASP A 28 29.78 5.85 2.74
C ASP A 28 28.94 6.84 1.93
N PRO A 29 27.81 6.39 1.35
CA PRO A 29 26.96 7.26 0.54
C PRO A 29 26.15 8.23 1.40
N LYS A 30 25.95 9.45 0.92
CA LYS A 30 24.94 10.38 1.45
C LYS A 30 23.53 9.95 1.06
N GLU A 31 23.37 9.44 -0.15
CA GLU A 31 22.08 8.99 -0.67
C GLU A 31 22.25 7.75 -1.54
N LEU A 32 21.27 6.86 -1.47
CA LEU A 32 21.12 5.71 -2.35
C LEU A 32 19.72 5.69 -2.96
N PHE A 33 19.64 5.27 -4.22
CA PHE A 33 18.38 5.23 -4.97
C PHE A 33 18.16 3.85 -5.57
N ILE A 34 16.92 3.37 -5.46
CA ILE A 34 16.44 2.19 -6.15
C ILE A 34 15.34 2.61 -7.11
N TYR A 35 15.47 2.20 -8.36
CA TYR A 35 14.53 2.50 -9.41
C TYR A 35 13.67 1.29 -9.76
N HIS A 36 12.49 1.56 -10.30
CA HIS A 36 11.64 0.57 -10.89
C HIS A 36 12.39 -0.15 -12.02
N ALA A 37 12.27 -1.48 -12.05
CA ALA A 37 12.81 -2.32 -13.11
C ALA A 37 11.64 -3.04 -13.77
N ALA A 38 11.19 -2.54 -14.92
CA ALA A 38 10.13 -3.19 -15.68
C ALA A 38 10.58 -4.54 -16.26
N GLY A 39 9.62 -5.39 -16.64
CA GLY A 39 9.87 -6.65 -17.33
C GLY A 39 10.32 -7.82 -16.43
N VAL A 40 10.34 -9.02 -17.01
CA VAL A 40 10.76 -10.25 -16.31
C VAL A 40 12.22 -10.09 -15.87
N ALA A 41 12.48 -10.31 -14.58
CA ALA A 41 13.78 -10.13 -13.95
C ALA A 41 14.41 -8.73 -14.10
N GLY A 42 13.60 -7.68 -14.36
CA GLY A 42 14.08 -6.29 -14.40
C GLY A 42 14.79 -5.88 -15.69
N HIS A 43 14.78 -6.73 -16.73
CA HIS A 43 15.39 -6.47 -18.03
C HIS A 43 14.47 -5.76 -19.03
N GLY A 44 13.29 -5.32 -18.62
CA GLY A 44 12.38 -4.54 -19.46
C GLY A 44 12.77 -3.07 -19.57
N GLY A 45 12.44 -2.47 -20.72
CA GLY A 45 12.66 -1.05 -21.03
C GLY A 45 11.47 -0.13 -20.79
N SER A 46 10.35 -0.66 -20.27
CA SER A 46 9.08 0.09 -20.19
C SER A 46 8.94 0.99 -18.96
N SER A 47 9.91 1.04 -18.05
CA SER A 47 9.93 1.98 -16.92
C SER A 47 10.63 3.28 -17.32
N TYR A 48 10.15 4.41 -16.83
CA TYR A 48 10.85 5.69 -17.03
C TYR A 48 12.21 5.67 -16.33
N ILE A 49 13.12 6.51 -16.84
CA ILE A 49 14.50 6.63 -16.31
C ILE A 49 14.51 7.18 -14.88
N ASP A 50 13.48 7.92 -14.50
CA ASP A 50 13.30 8.61 -13.22
C ASP A 50 12.24 7.94 -12.32
N SER A 51 11.80 6.72 -12.63
CA SER A 51 10.88 5.96 -11.78
C SER A 51 11.58 5.46 -10.51
N VAL A 52 11.82 6.35 -9.55
CA VAL A 52 12.38 6.03 -8.22
C VAL A 52 11.33 5.27 -7.41
N VAL A 53 11.72 4.14 -6.83
CA VAL A 53 10.89 3.34 -5.92
C VAL A 53 11.28 3.60 -4.47
N LEU A 54 12.58 3.75 -4.21
CA LEU A 54 13.10 3.96 -2.88
C LEU A 54 14.26 4.94 -2.91
N ARG A 55 14.35 5.76 -1.87
CA ARG A 55 15.52 6.56 -1.54
C ARG A 55 15.90 6.34 -0.08
N ASP A 56 17.16 6.04 0.12
CA ASP A 56 17.79 6.10 1.43
C ASP A 56 18.67 7.35 1.50
N ARG A 57 18.70 8.00 2.66
CA ARG A 57 19.47 9.21 2.90
C ARG A 57 20.06 9.22 4.30
N ASP A 58 21.33 9.57 4.35
CA ASP A 58 21.99 10.03 5.58
C ASP A 58 21.44 11.42 5.94
N ASN A 59 20.76 11.46 7.07
CA ASN A 59 20.12 12.62 7.65
C ASN A 59 20.54 12.81 9.12
N THR A 60 21.70 12.28 9.53
CA THR A 60 22.25 12.52 10.87
C THR A 60 22.46 14.02 11.09
N ASP A 61 22.95 14.71 10.06
CA ASP A 61 23.36 16.11 10.12
C ASP A 61 22.93 16.88 8.85
N LYS A 62 23.46 18.09 8.66
CA LYS A 62 23.30 18.83 7.40
C LYS A 62 23.77 17.97 6.23
N TRP A 63 23.03 18.03 5.13
CA TRP A 63 23.29 17.21 3.94
C TRP A 63 24.73 17.32 3.39
N HIS A 64 25.36 18.48 3.52
CA HIS A 64 26.74 18.72 3.06
C HIS A 64 27.82 18.35 4.08
N ASN A 65 27.47 17.73 5.21
CA ASN A 65 28.41 17.13 6.15
C ASN A 65 28.81 15.73 5.69
N ALA A 66 29.88 15.20 6.31
CA ALA A 66 30.38 13.86 6.01
C ALA A 66 29.30 12.79 6.23
N ALA A 67 29.37 11.72 5.44
CA ALA A 67 28.57 10.53 5.67
C ALA A 67 29.04 9.80 6.94
N ASP A 68 28.11 9.23 7.72
CA ASP A 68 28.46 8.47 8.93
C ASP A 68 28.31 6.94 8.80
N GLY A 69 27.93 6.47 7.60
CA GLY A 69 27.71 5.05 7.30
C GLY A 69 26.31 4.54 7.62
N THR A 70 25.45 5.37 8.20
CA THR A 70 24.05 5.04 8.46
C THR A 70 23.14 5.87 7.55
N LEU A 71 22.04 5.26 7.10
CA LEU A 71 21.02 5.93 6.29
C LEU A 71 19.75 6.00 7.13
N GLU A 72 19.57 7.10 7.85
CA GLU A 72 18.52 7.27 8.87
C GLU A 72 17.14 7.34 8.23
N THR A 73 17.06 7.87 7.00
CA THR A 73 15.79 8.09 6.31
C THR A 73 15.66 7.13 5.15
N ARG A 74 14.59 6.33 5.15
CA ARG A 74 14.13 5.54 4.00
C ARG A 74 12.74 5.99 3.60
N HIS A 75 12.58 6.35 2.33
CA HIS A 75 11.28 6.66 1.74
C HIS A 75 10.97 5.74 0.56
N TYR A 76 9.74 5.25 0.51
CA TYR A 76 9.20 4.53 -0.64
C TYR A 76 8.25 5.45 -1.42
N TYR A 77 8.47 5.54 -2.73
CA TYR A 77 7.64 6.36 -3.62
C TYR A 77 6.68 5.46 -4.40
N ALA A 78 5.39 5.65 -4.19
CA ALA A 78 4.35 4.97 -4.95
C ALA A 78 3.86 5.87 -6.08
N GLN A 79 4.11 5.45 -7.32
CA GLN A 79 3.74 6.17 -8.52
C GLN A 79 2.48 5.55 -9.17
N ASN A 80 1.67 6.39 -9.82
CA ASN A 80 0.56 5.92 -10.64
C ASN A 80 1.02 5.51 -12.05
N TRP A 81 0.08 5.11 -12.91
CA TRP A 81 0.38 4.69 -14.28
C TRP A 81 0.95 5.79 -15.19
N ARG A 82 0.79 7.08 -14.83
CA ARG A 82 1.42 8.23 -15.51
C ARG A 82 2.75 8.65 -14.88
N ALA A 83 3.25 7.90 -13.90
CA ALA A 83 4.44 8.19 -13.11
C ALA A 83 4.35 9.41 -12.15
N ASP A 84 3.16 9.89 -11.81
CA ASP A 84 3.05 10.89 -10.72
C ASP A 84 3.16 10.18 -9.34
N VAL A 85 3.89 10.79 -8.41
CA VAL A 85 4.05 10.29 -7.03
C VAL A 85 2.76 10.49 -6.25
N SER A 86 2.03 9.41 -6.02
CA SER A 86 0.73 9.45 -5.34
C SER A 86 0.82 9.24 -3.83
N ALA A 87 1.84 8.53 -3.35
CA ALA A 87 2.04 8.37 -1.91
C ALA A 87 3.52 8.18 -1.60
N ILE A 88 3.91 8.62 -0.41
CA ILE A 88 5.24 8.40 0.15
C ILE A 88 5.08 7.67 1.48
N PHE A 89 5.86 6.61 1.66
CA PHE A 89 5.86 5.80 2.88
C PHE A 89 7.21 5.87 3.56
N ASP A 90 7.21 5.81 4.89
CA ASP A 90 8.41 5.68 5.71
C ASP A 90 8.91 4.22 5.76
N ASN A 91 10.01 4.00 6.49
CA ASN A 91 10.56 2.67 6.71
C ASN A 91 9.61 1.71 7.45
N ALA A 92 8.70 2.23 8.27
CA ALA A 92 7.71 1.46 9.00
C ALA A 92 6.44 1.14 8.17
N GLY A 93 6.35 1.68 6.95
CA GLY A 93 5.18 1.56 6.08
C GLY A 93 4.06 2.56 6.42
N ALA A 94 4.32 3.54 7.29
CA ALA A 94 3.39 4.62 7.55
C ALA A 94 3.38 5.60 6.36
N VAL A 95 2.20 6.14 6.06
CA VAL A 95 2.04 7.16 5.02
C VAL A 95 2.58 8.49 5.54
N ILE A 96 3.61 9.02 4.89
CA ILE A 96 4.15 10.36 5.17
C ILE A 96 3.31 11.41 4.43
N GLU A 97 3.01 11.13 3.16
CA GLU A 97 2.27 12.04 2.30
C GLU A 97 1.35 11.23 1.39
N TRP A 98 0.11 11.69 1.24
CA TRP A 98 -0.85 11.12 0.31
C TRP A 98 -1.41 12.20 -0.62
N GLN A 99 -0.95 12.17 -1.87
CA GLN A 99 -1.24 13.18 -2.86
C GLN A 99 -2.08 12.57 -3.99
N LYS A 100 -3.17 13.23 -4.35
CA LYS A 100 -3.96 12.87 -5.54
C LYS A 100 -3.83 13.93 -6.61
N TYR A 101 -4.13 13.53 -7.83
CA TYR A 101 -4.01 14.38 -9.00
C TYR A 101 -5.33 14.41 -9.76
N SER A 102 -5.71 15.58 -10.22
CA SER A 102 -6.77 15.70 -11.24
C SER A 102 -6.33 14.99 -12.53
N ALA A 103 -7.27 14.78 -13.45
CA ALA A 103 -6.96 14.20 -14.76
C ALA A 103 -5.88 15.00 -15.54
N TYR A 104 -5.70 16.28 -15.22
CA TYR A 104 -4.72 17.17 -15.81
C TYR A 104 -3.49 17.42 -14.92
N GLY A 105 -3.27 16.59 -13.89
CA GLY A 105 -2.06 16.62 -13.07
C GLY A 105 -2.03 17.69 -11.98
N VAL A 106 -3.15 18.34 -11.67
CA VAL A 106 -3.20 19.30 -10.55
C VAL A 106 -3.24 18.52 -9.22
N PRO A 107 -2.28 18.72 -8.31
CA PRO A 107 -2.26 18.03 -7.03
C PRO A 107 -3.32 18.59 -6.07
N PHE A 108 -4.03 17.70 -5.35
CA PHE A 108 -4.83 18.02 -4.15
C PHE A 108 -4.55 17.02 -3.00
N LEU A 109 -4.18 17.55 -1.84
CA LEU A 109 -3.62 16.79 -0.71
C LEU A 109 -4.74 16.13 0.10
N LEU A 110 -4.61 14.82 0.36
CA LEU A 110 -5.48 14.12 1.30
C LEU A 110 -4.79 14.08 2.66
N THR A 111 -5.16 15.00 3.54
CA THR A 111 -4.59 15.06 4.90
C THR A 111 -5.27 14.05 5.82
N HIS A 112 -4.67 13.74 6.98
CA HIS A 112 -5.34 12.93 7.99
C HIS A 112 -6.65 13.57 8.53
N GLY A 113 -6.81 14.88 8.37
CA GLY A 113 -8.06 15.59 8.73
C GLY A 113 -9.15 15.49 7.67
N ASP A 114 -8.81 15.08 6.44
CA ASP A 114 -9.75 14.81 5.36
C ASP A 114 -10.21 13.36 5.48
N HIS A 115 -11.12 13.14 6.43
CA HIS A 115 -11.61 11.81 6.81
C HIS A 115 -12.42 11.17 5.68
N ASN A 116 -13.18 11.97 4.93
CA ASN A 116 -14.00 11.50 3.84
C ASN A 116 -13.22 11.34 2.51
N LYS A 117 -12.00 11.89 2.45
CA LYS A 117 -11.03 11.82 1.33
C LYS A 117 -11.50 12.55 0.07
N ASP A 118 -12.26 13.63 0.23
CA ASP A 118 -12.78 14.44 -0.87
C ASP A 118 -11.83 15.56 -1.33
N GLY A 119 -10.72 15.77 -0.60
CA GLY A 119 -9.71 16.78 -0.88
C GLY A 119 -9.94 18.11 -0.17
N VAL A 120 -10.92 18.24 0.72
CA VAL A 120 -11.25 19.48 1.45
C VAL A 120 -11.50 19.19 2.92
N VAL A 121 -10.62 19.65 3.81
CA VAL A 121 -10.83 19.55 5.27
C VAL A 121 -11.94 20.49 5.74
N ASN A 122 -13.13 19.97 6.02
CA ASN A 122 -14.31 20.72 6.45
C ASN A 122 -15.24 19.91 7.38
N SER A 123 -16.42 20.44 7.72
CA SER A 123 -17.36 19.78 8.64
C SER A 123 -17.83 18.41 8.15
N SER A 124 -17.80 18.17 6.83
CA SER A 124 -18.14 16.86 6.25
C SER A 124 -17.17 15.75 6.67
N ASP A 125 -15.93 16.10 7.02
CA ASP A 125 -14.96 15.15 7.57
C ASP A 125 -15.26 14.80 9.01
N GLU A 126 -15.65 15.80 9.81
CA GLU A 126 -16.09 15.58 11.19
C GLU A 126 -17.34 14.69 11.20
N ASP A 127 -18.32 14.98 10.33
CA ASP A 127 -19.54 14.17 10.19
C ASP A 127 -19.21 12.72 9.79
N ALA A 128 -18.32 12.53 8.81
CA ALA A 128 -17.89 11.21 8.38
C ALA A 128 -17.16 10.44 9.51
N PHE A 129 -16.32 11.13 10.29
CA PHE A 129 -15.66 10.55 11.45
C PHE A 129 -16.66 10.16 12.55
N TYR A 130 -17.62 11.04 12.85
CA TYR A 130 -18.68 10.76 13.83
C TYR A 130 -19.56 9.58 13.38
N GLU A 131 -19.88 9.47 12.09
CA GLU A 131 -20.62 8.34 11.54
C GLU A 131 -19.85 7.03 11.70
N ASP A 132 -18.56 6.99 11.34
CA ASP A 132 -17.72 5.81 11.55
C ASP A 132 -17.64 5.44 13.04
N TYR A 133 -17.36 6.42 13.90
CA TYR A 133 -17.21 6.21 15.34
C TYR A 133 -18.50 5.70 16.02
N THR A 134 -19.67 6.24 15.64
CA THR A 134 -20.94 5.98 16.33
C THR A 134 -21.80 4.88 15.68
N VAL A 135 -21.79 4.76 14.36
CA VAL A 135 -22.61 3.80 13.61
C VAL A 135 -21.88 2.50 13.38
N HIS A 136 -20.59 2.57 13.04
CA HIS A 136 -19.77 1.40 12.76
C HIS A 136 -19.03 0.89 14.02
N GLY A 137 -18.97 1.73 15.06
CA GLY A 137 -18.34 1.48 16.34
C GLY A 137 -16.81 1.34 16.20
N PRO A 138 -16.04 1.34 17.31
CA PRO A 138 -14.62 1.04 17.25
C PRO A 138 -14.43 -0.47 16.95
N ARG A 139 -14.57 -0.88 15.69
CA ARG A 139 -14.20 -2.22 15.26
C ARG A 139 -13.46 -2.23 13.93
N SER A 140 -12.39 -3.00 14.02
CA SER A 140 -11.50 -3.48 12.97
C SER A 140 -10.44 -2.47 12.57
N LYS A 141 -9.19 -2.81 12.97
CA LYS A 141 -8.06 -2.73 12.05
C LYS A 141 -8.62 -2.87 10.65
N GLN A 142 -8.48 -1.79 9.88
CA GLN A 142 -8.63 -1.78 8.43
C GLN A 142 -8.26 -3.19 7.96
N ARG A 143 -9.25 -3.98 7.55
CA ARG A 143 -8.95 -5.29 6.99
C ARG A 143 -8.21 -4.97 5.72
N ASP A 144 -6.89 -4.92 5.85
CA ASP A 144 -5.97 -5.01 4.76
C ASP A 144 -6.50 -6.11 3.83
N PRO A 145 -6.56 -5.89 2.51
CA PRO A 145 -7.05 -6.91 1.58
C PRO A 145 -6.21 -8.21 1.61
N CYS A 146 -5.19 -8.33 2.48
CA CYS A 146 -4.29 -9.45 2.58
C CYS A 146 -4.62 -10.46 3.71
N HIS A 147 -5.79 -10.42 4.33
CA HIS A 147 -6.24 -11.52 5.20
C HIS A 147 -7.51 -12.23 4.69
N VAL A 148 -7.49 -12.58 3.41
CA VAL A 148 -8.20 -13.78 2.96
C VAL A 148 -7.32 -14.97 3.32
N LYS A 149 -7.49 -15.58 4.50
CA LYS A 149 -7.37 -17.04 4.70
C LYS A 149 -7.95 -17.48 6.05
N ALA A 150 -8.77 -18.54 5.93
CA ALA A 150 -8.98 -19.59 6.92
C ALA A 150 -9.97 -19.34 8.07
N GLU A 151 -11.27 -19.27 7.77
CA GLU A 151 -12.27 -19.81 8.71
C GLU A 151 -13.54 -20.33 8.00
N GLU A 152 -13.38 -21.21 7.00
CA GLU A 152 -14.49 -22.02 6.50
C GLU A 152 -14.07 -23.48 6.30
N ARG A 153 -13.57 -24.11 7.38
CA ARG A 153 -13.37 -25.56 7.46
C ARG A 153 -13.72 -26.10 8.84
N ARG A 154 -14.99 -25.97 9.26
CA ARG A 154 -15.60 -26.85 10.27
C ARG A 154 -17.08 -27.10 9.95
N ARG A 155 -17.34 -27.88 8.90
CA ARG A 155 -18.57 -28.68 8.81
C ARG A 155 -18.15 -30.15 8.86
N PRO A 156 -18.45 -30.90 9.95
CA PRO A 156 -18.23 -32.34 9.94
C PRO A 156 -19.30 -33.01 9.05
N CYS A 157 -18.82 -33.63 7.98
CA CYS A 157 -19.57 -34.52 7.12
C CYS A 157 -19.93 -35.79 7.90
N HIS A 158 -21.19 -35.97 8.32
CA HIS A 158 -21.81 -37.30 8.44
C HIS A 158 -23.32 -37.19 8.73
N GLN A 159 -24.14 -37.53 7.73
CA GLN A 159 -25.47 -38.10 7.95
C GLN A 159 -25.37 -39.62 7.80
N PRO A 160 -26.06 -40.42 8.65
CA PRO A 160 -26.48 -41.76 8.29
C PRO A 160 -28.02 -41.87 8.10
N PRO A 161 -28.51 -42.93 7.42
CA PRO A 161 -29.72 -42.87 6.59
C PRO A 161 -31.01 -43.44 7.20
N SER A 162 -32.14 -42.88 6.71
CA SER A 162 -33.51 -43.40 6.45
C SER A 162 -34.20 -44.49 7.31
N ARG A 163 -35.52 -44.24 7.54
CA ARG A 163 -36.70 -45.14 7.80
C ARG A 163 -37.53 -44.54 8.97
N LEU A 164 -38.86 -44.43 9.00
CA LEU A 164 -39.98 -45.12 8.36
C LEU A 164 -41.17 -44.15 8.15
N ALA A 165 -41.94 -44.39 7.08
CA ALA A 165 -43.27 -43.83 6.87
C ALA A 165 -44.32 -44.49 7.80
N PRO A 166 -45.42 -43.80 8.18
CA PRO A 166 -46.53 -44.42 8.91
C PRO A 166 -47.40 -45.32 8.01
N PRO A 167 -48.01 -46.39 8.57
CA PRO A 167 -48.60 -47.50 7.81
C PRO A 167 -49.99 -47.20 7.25
N ARG A 168 -50.26 -47.75 6.05
CA ARG A 168 -51.60 -47.89 5.46
C ARG A 168 -52.33 -49.08 6.10
N GLY A 169 -53.56 -48.85 6.53
CA GLY A 169 -54.58 -49.86 6.81
C GLY A 169 -55.95 -49.15 6.72
N PHE A 170 -57.06 -49.74 6.31
CA PHE A 170 -57.44 -51.11 5.95
C PHE A 170 -58.72 -50.95 5.12
N GLY A 171 -58.92 -51.79 4.10
CA GLY A 171 -60.14 -51.75 3.28
C GLY A 171 -61.37 -52.31 3.99
N GLN A 172 -62.48 -51.59 3.89
CA GLN A 172 -63.89 -52.03 3.91
C GLN A 172 -64.59 -51.06 2.94
N GLY A 173 -65.52 -51.38 2.05
CA GLY A 173 -66.46 -52.47 1.88
C GLY A 173 -67.58 -51.85 1.02
N ASN A 174 -68.03 -52.57 -0.01
CA ASN A 174 -68.89 -52.08 -1.07
C ASN A 174 -70.38 -52.07 -0.65
N SER A 175 -71.11 -50.98 -0.92
CA SER A 175 -72.59 -50.91 -1.05
C SER A 175 -72.91 -49.50 -1.57
N GLY A 176 -73.59 -49.22 -2.69
CA GLY A 176 -74.74 -49.88 -3.26
C GLY A 176 -75.90 -48.88 -3.28
N THR A 177 -76.36 -48.54 -4.48
CA THR A 177 -77.69 -48.00 -4.89
C THR A 177 -78.11 -46.54 -4.67
N ARG A 178 -78.61 -46.01 -5.82
CA ARG A 178 -79.57 -44.93 -6.12
C ARG A 178 -79.08 -43.50 -6.14
#